data_AF-A0A3R6AK87-F1
#
_entry.id   AF-A0A3R6AK87-F1
#
_cell.length_a   1.000
_cell.length_b   1.000
_cell.length_c   1.000
_cell.angle_alpha   90.00
_cell.angle_beta   90.00
_cell.angle_gamma   90.00
#
_symmetry.space_group_name_H-M   'P 1'
#
loop_
_entity.id
_entity.type
_entity.pdbx_description
1 polymer ?
#
loop_
_entity_poly.entity_id
_entity_poly.type
_entity_poly.pdbx_seq_one_letter_code
_entity_poly.pdbx_strand_id
1 'polypeptide(L)'
;MLYRDKSGGCHEAVIIRIMRYFPLKGGTSCYCETIQNETLVCICKDILDALDWVGFADFDIMESKSGEYKVIEINPRVPASIHAAYIAGVNYPEMIVHDMKDEPILTYTYHIGKVLRFWGLDVMWFIFSPQRFSSHPSWFCFLGKNIFYQDGSLKDPLPMLMGILSGLVKYLNPSFRKSKLRS
;
A
#
# COMPACT_ATOMS: atom_id res chain seq x y z
N MET A 1 -0.12 5.24 6.62
CA MET A 1 1.21 5.03 7.24
C MET A 1 1.62 6.32 7.94
N LEU A 2 2.08 6.20 9.19
CA LEU A 2 2.56 7.32 10.00
C LEU A 2 3.61 6.82 11.00
N TYR A 3 4.52 7.68 11.43
CA TYR A 3 5.47 7.40 12.51
C TYR A 3 5.27 8.44 13.62
N ARG A 4 5.03 7.97 14.86
CA ARG A 4 4.95 8.81 16.05
C ARG A 4 6.17 8.56 16.92
N ASP A 5 7.01 9.57 17.11
CA ASP A 5 8.25 9.45 17.87
C ASP A 5 7.98 9.33 19.38
N LYS A 6 9.03 8.99 20.15
CA LYS A 6 8.98 8.89 21.61
C LYS A 6 8.64 10.19 22.35
N SER A 7 8.75 11.35 21.69
CA SER A 7 8.37 12.66 22.24
C SER A 7 6.90 13.00 21.97
N GLY A 8 6.20 12.16 21.21
CA GLY A 8 4.82 12.35 20.78
C GLY A 8 4.68 13.08 19.43
N GLY A 9 5.79 13.40 18.76
CA GLY A 9 5.81 14.04 17.45
C GLY A 9 5.34 13.09 16.35
N CYS A 10 4.31 13.49 15.60
CA CYS A 10 3.85 12.75 14.42
C CYS A 10 4.52 13.27 13.14
N HIS A 11 5.30 12.40 12.49
CA HIS A 11 6.05 12.70 11.26
C HIS A 11 5.19 12.58 9.99
N GLU A 12 5.82 12.66 8.82
CA GLU A 12 5.19 12.65 7.50
C GLU A 12 4.21 11.49 7.37
N ALA A 13 2.96 11.82 7.06
CA ALA A 13 1.90 10.84 6.83
C ALA A 13 1.82 10.49 5.35
N VAL A 14 1.93 9.21 5.01
CA VAL A 14 1.73 8.72 3.65
C VAL A 14 0.41 7.95 3.57
N ILE A 15 -0.41 8.35 2.60
CA ILE A 15 -1.71 7.74 2.32
C ILE A 15 -1.63 7.06 0.95
N ILE A 16 -2.01 5.79 0.91
CA ILE A 16 -2.20 5.06 -0.33
C ILE A 16 -3.70 4.80 -0.54
N ARG A 17 -4.18 5.07 -1.75
CA ARG A 17 -5.50 4.65 -2.20
C ARG A 17 -5.37 3.37 -2.98
N ILE A 18 -5.97 2.30 -2.48
CA ILE A 18 -6.01 1.00 -3.16
C ILE A 18 -7.05 1.09 -4.27
N MET A 19 -6.61 0.93 -5.52
CA MET A 19 -7.51 0.95 -6.68
C MET A 19 -7.81 -0.46 -7.20
N ARG A 20 -6.89 -1.40 -6.97
CA ARG A 20 -7.09 -2.81 -7.25
C ARG A 20 -6.46 -3.66 -6.18
N TYR A 21 -7.13 -4.74 -5.82
CA TYR A 21 -6.64 -5.74 -4.90
C TYR A 21 -7.06 -7.13 -5.37
N PHE A 22 -6.28 -8.13 -5.00
CA PHE A 22 -6.57 -9.53 -5.33
C PHE A 22 -6.25 -10.44 -4.14
N PRO A 23 -7.12 -11.40 -3.78
CA PRO A 23 -8.41 -11.77 -4.39
C PRO A 23 -9.51 -10.69 -4.35
N LEU A 24 -10.46 -10.75 -5.28
CA LEU A 24 -11.49 -9.71 -5.51
C LEU A 24 -12.49 -9.48 -4.36
N LYS A 25 -12.52 -10.38 -3.36
CA LYS A 25 -13.45 -10.32 -2.22
C LYS A 25 -12.79 -9.91 -0.89
N GLY A 26 -11.53 -9.47 -0.94
CA GLY A 26 -10.75 -9.13 0.25
C GLY A 26 -9.35 -9.70 0.10
N GLY A 27 -8.44 -8.88 -0.40
CA GLY A 27 -7.13 -9.32 -0.83
C GLY A 27 -6.08 -8.24 -0.69
N THR A 28 -4.87 -8.58 -1.10
CA THR A 28 -3.74 -7.66 -1.04
C THR A 28 -3.83 -6.64 -2.15
N SER A 29 -3.50 -5.38 -1.85
CA SER A 29 -3.35 -4.33 -2.84
C SER A 29 -2.40 -4.79 -3.96
N CYS A 30 -2.86 -4.71 -5.20
CA CYS A 30 -2.04 -4.96 -6.37
C CYS A 30 -1.81 -3.71 -7.22
N TYR A 31 -2.59 -2.66 -6.98
CA TYR A 31 -2.39 -1.35 -7.57
C TYR A 31 -2.88 -0.28 -6.59
N CYS A 32 -1.96 0.59 -6.16
CA CYS A 32 -2.29 1.75 -5.35
C CYS A 32 -1.63 3.03 -5.88
N GLU A 33 -2.18 4.16 -5.44
CA GLU A 33 -1.68 5.50 -5.74
C GLU A 33 -1.51 6.28 -4.43
N THR A 34 -0.42 7.05 -4.32
CA THR A 34 -0.23 7.97 -3.21
C THR A 34 -1.08 9.22 -3.37
N ILE A 35 -1.84 9.58 -2.34
CA ILE A 35 -2.77 10.71 -2.35
C ILE A 35 -2.55 11.63 -1.15
N GLN A 36 -3.10 12.84 -1.21
CA GLN A 36 -3.21 13.73 -0.06
C GLN A 36 -4.65 13.75 0.43
N ASN A 37 -4.83 13.65 1.75
CA ASN A 37 -6.11 13.78 2.41
C ASN A 37 -5.87 14.21 3.87
N GLU A 38 -6.00 15.50 4.14
CA GLU A 38 -5.68 16.08 5.45
C GLU A 38 -6.64 15.58 6.54
N THR A 39 -7.91 15.35 6.21
CA THR A 39 -8.90 14.78 7.14
C THR A 39 -8.44 13.42 7.66
N LEU A 40 -7.97 12.53 6.78
CA LEU A 40 -7.44 11.23 7.18
C LEU A 40 -6.19 11.35 8.06
N VAL A 41 -5.29 12.29 7.73
CA VAL A 41 -4.09 12.55 8.54
C VAL A 41 -4.47 12.97 9.95
N CYS A 42 -5.39 13.93 10.10
CA CYS A 42 -5.84 14.39 11.42
C CYS A 42 -6.47 13.25 12.22
N ILE A 43 -7.40 12.49 11.63
CA ILE A 43 -8.01 11.32 12.27
C ILE A 43 -6.96 10.34 12.78
N CYS A 44 -5.96 10.01 11.96
CA CYS A 44 -4.91 9.06 12.36
C CYS A 44 -4.04 9.63 13.48
N LYS A 45 -3.65 10.90 13.42
CA LYS A 45 -2.84 11.56 14.46
C LYS A 45 -3.57 11.61 15.80
N ASP A 46 -4.84 12.04 15.79
CA ASP A 46 -5.68 12.09 17.00
C ASP A 46 -5.79 10.72 17.68
N ILE A 47 -5.93 9.65 16.88
CA ILE A 47 -5.96 8.28 17.40
C ILE A 47 -4.61 7.88 18.01
N LEU A 48 -3.48 8.17 17.34
CA LEU A 48 -2.16 7.83 17.87
C LEU A 48 -1.84 8.62 19.14
N ASP A 49 -2.26 9.88 19.21
CA ASP A 49 -2.12 10.71 20.41
C ASP A 49 -2.96 10.17 21.56
N ALA A 50 -4.23 9.81 21.32
CA ALA A 50 -5.10 9.23 22.35
C ALA A 50 -4.62 7.87 22.88
N LEU A 51 -3.83 7.14 22.08
CA LEU A 51 -3.25 5.85 22.45
C LEU A 51 -1.85 5.97 23.07
N ASP A 52 -1.30 7.19 23.19
CA ASP A 52 0.11 7.42 23.51
C ASP A 52 1.06 6.54 22.68
N TRP A 53 0.73 6.39 21.39
CA TRP A 53 1.42 5.45 20.51
C TRP A 53 2.87 5.87 20.28
N VAL A 54 3.79 4.90 20.28
CA VAL A 54 5.18 5.13 19.90
C VAL A 54 5.56 4.15 18.81
N GLY A 55 6.12 4.67 17.73
CA GLY A 55 6.62 3.92 16.60
C GLY A 55 5.76 4.02 15.34
N PHE A 56 6.00 3.08 14.43
CA PHE A 56 5.35 3.03 13.13
C PHE A 56 3.91 2.49 13.24
N ALA A 57 2.98 3.12 12.55
CA ALA A 57 1.59 2.71 12.45
C ALA A 57 1.12 2.69 11.00
N ASP A 58 0.55 1.57 10.58
CA ASP A 58 -0.19 1.47 9.32
C ASP A 58 -1.68 1.32 9.60
N PHE A 59 -2.49 2.11 8.89
CA PHE A 59 -3.93 2.21 9.14
C PHE A 59 -4.67 1.68 7.92
N ASP A 60 -5.61 0.75 8.15
CA ASP A 60 -6.60 0.40 7.15
C ASP A 60 -7.86 1.21 7.39
N ILE A 61 -8.27 1.94 6.35
CA ILE A 61 -9.38 2.88 6.41
C ILE A 61 -10.31 2.62 5.23
N MET A 62 -11.62 2.60 5.51
CA MET A 62 -12.65 2.49 4.48
C MET A 62 -13.44 3.80 4.40
N GLU A 63 -13.64 4.27 3.17
CA GLU A 63 -14.56 5.36 2.86
C GLU A 63 -15.96 4.80 2.60
N SER A 64 -16.96 5.33 3.29
CA SER A 64 -18.36 4.97 3.10
C SER A 64 -18.92 5.61 1.82
N LYS A 65 -20.09 5.15 1.37
CA LYS A 65 -20.78 5.77 0.22
C LYS A 65 -21.20 7.23 0.48
N SER A 66 -21.31 7.65 1.73
CA SER A 66 -21.60 9.03 2.12
C SER A 66 -20.34 9.89 2.25
N GLY A 67 -19.15 9.34 1.98
CA GLY A 67 -17.87 10.06 2.11
C GLY A 67 -17.29 10.07 3.52
N GLU A 68 -17.87 9.29 4.45
CA GLU A 68 -17.33 9.17 5.82
C GLU A 68 -16.20 8.16 5.87
N TYR A 69 -15.10 8.51 6.55
CA TYR A 69 -13.99 7.60 6.78
C TYR A 69 -14.18 6.79 8.07
N LYS A 70 -13.91 5.48 7.99
CA LYS A 70 -13.94 4.56 9.13
C LYS A 70 -12.61 3.83 9.23
N VAL A 71 -11.94 3.98 10.36
CA VAL A 71 -10.73 3.21 10.69
C VAL A 71 -11.16 1.78 11.03
N ILE A 72 -10.54 0.80 10.37
CA ILE A 72 -10.84 -0.62 10.54
C ILE A 72 -9.81 -1.26 11.48
N GLU A 73 -8.53 -1.03 11.20
CA GLU A 73 -7.43 -1.60 11.98
C GLU A 73 -6.22 -0.65 12.00
N ILE A 74 -5.39 -0.83 13.03
CA ILE A 74 -4.06 -0.25 13.16
C ILE A 74 -3.07 -1.40 13.27
N ASN A 75 -2.12 -1.46 12.35
CA ASN A 75 -1.06 -2.47 12.30
C ASN A 75 0.23 -1.90 12.93
N PRO A 76 0.72 -2.45 14.05
CA PRO A 76 2.00 -2.07 14.65
C PRO A 76 3.20 -2.69 13.93
N ARG A 77 3.20 -2.67 12.60
CA ARG A 77 4.26 -3.29 11.79
C ARG A 77 4.42 -2.57 10.46
N VAL A 78 5.62 -2.69 9.90
CA VAL A 78 5.92 -2.23 8.54
C VAL A 78 5.22 -3.13 7.51
N PRO A 79 4.31 -2.61 6.68
CA PRO A 79 3.65 -3.37 5.64
C PRO A 79 4.52 -3.43 4.38
N ALA A 80 4.20 -4.35 3.47
CA ALA A 80 4.85 -4.40 2.16
C ALA A 80 4.59 -3.12 1.33
N SER A 81 3.49 -2.41 1.61
CA SER A 81 3.13 -1.13 0.99
C SER A 81 4.05 0.04 1.40
N ILE A 82 4.99 -0.15 2.33
CA ILE A 82 5.98 0.89 2.69
C ILE A 82 6.80 1.35 1.49
N HIS A 83 6.97 0.49 0.48
CA HIS A 83 7.63 0.88 -0.76
C HIS A 83 6.91 2.06 -1.45
N ALA A 84 5.58 2.18 -1.31
CA ALA A 84 4.83 3.31 -1.84
C ALA A 84 5.19 4.64 -1.14
N ALA A 85 5.51 4.59 0.17
CA ALA A 85 6.02 5.74 0.90
C ALA A 85 7.42 6.14 0.42
N TYR A 86 8.30 5.15 0.22
CA TYR A 86 9.66 5.38 -0.24
C TYR A 86 9.71 6.05 -1.63
N ILE A 87 8.96 5.54 -2.61
CA ILE A 87 8.88 6.17 -3.96
C ILE A 87 8.22 7.55 -3.94
N ALA A 88 7.46 7.85 -2.88
CA ALA A 88 6.86 9.15 -2.64
C ALA A 88 7.75 10.10 -1.85
N GLY A 89 8.99 9.71 -1.55
CA GLY A 89 10.00 10.56 -0.93
C GLY A 89 10.08 10.45 0.59
N VAL A 90 9.33 9.56 1.24
CA VAL A 90 9.31 9.40 2.70
C VAL A 90 10.02 8.12 3.11
N ASN A 91 11.11 8.24 3.88
CA ASN A 91 11.94 7.12 4.32
C ASN A 91 11.70 6.77 5.81
N TYR A 92 10.60 6.07 6.09
CA TYR A 92 10.28 5.65 7.47
C TYR A 92 11.36 4.78 8.14
N PRO A 93 12.04 3.83 7.46
CA PRO A 93 13.13 3.08 8.09
C PRO A 93 14.24 3.96 8.64
N GLU A 94 14.61 5.02 7.92
CA GLU A 94 15.63 5.98 8.36
C GLU A 94 15.13 6.81 9.55
N MET A 95 13.86 7.26 9.55
CA MET A 95 13.26 7.91 10.72
C MET A 95 13.33 7.03 11.97
N ILE A 96 12.94 5.76 11.85
CA ILE A 96 12.96 4.79 12.95
C ILE A 96 14.39 4.64 13.50
N VAL A 97 15.38 4.52 12.63
CA VAL A 97 16.79 4.40 13.05
C VAL A 97 17.27 5.65 13.79
N HIS A 98 16.91 6.84 13.31
CA HIS A 98 17.26 8.10 13.99
C HIS A 98 16.63 8.17 15.39
N ASP A 99 15.33 7.88 15.50
CA ASP A 99 14.63 7.92 16.79
C ASP A 99 15.21 6.91 17.78
N MET A 100 15.52 5.69 17.32
CA MET A 100 16.17 4.64 18.12
C MET A 100 17.57 5.01 18.61
N LYS A 101 18.25 5.94 17.94
CA LYS A 101 19.59 6.42 18.31
C LYS A 101 19.57 7.73 19.09
N ASP A 102 18.38 8.24 19.42
CA ASP A 102 18.21 9.56 20.00
C ASP A 102 18.78 10.70 19.12
N GLU A 103 18.84 10.48 17.80
CA GLU A 103 19.29 11.45 16.80
C GLU A 103 18.10 12.28 16.27
N PRO A 104 18.32 13.52 15.79
CA PRO A 104 17.27 14.30 15.16
C PRO A 104 16.65 13.56 13.96
N ILE A 105 15.33 13.35 13.98
CA ILE A 105 14.63 12.69 12.88
C ILE A 105 14.61 13.62 11.66
N LEU A 106 15.00 13.08 10.51
CA LEU A 106 15.04 13.83 9.25
C LEU A 106 13.63 14.18 8.76
N THR A 107 13.50 15.34 8.11
CA THR A 107 12.28 15.77 7.42
C THR A 107 12.31 15.30 5.97
N TYR A 108 11.15 14.91 5.45
CA TYR A 108 10.99 14.39 4.10
C TYR A 108 9.91 15.16 3.33
N THR A 109 10.11 15.29 2.02
CA THR A 109 9.10 15.87 1.14
C THR A 109 8.22 14.77 0.57
N TYR A 110 6.94 14.76 0.94
CA TYR A 110 5.96 13.82 0.40
C TYR A 110 5.45 14.25 -0.98
N HIS A 111 5.55 13.34 -1.96
CA HIS A 111 5.08 13.53 -3.32
C HIS A 111 3.88 12.64 -3.65
N ILE A 112 2.75 13.27 -4.02
CA ILE A 112 1.52 12.56 -4.43
C ILE A 112 1.58 12.05 -5.89
N GLY A 113 0.62 11.19 -6.24
CA GLY A 113 0.43 10.67 -7.59
C GLY A 113 1.46 9.61 -7.99
N LYS A 114 2.14 8.99 -7.02
CA LYS A 114 3.04 7.85 -7.24
C LYS A 114 2.22 6.57 -7.23
N VAL A 115 2.34 5.79 -8.28
CA VAL A 115 1.66 4.52 -8.45
C VAL A 115 2.61 3.39 -8.12
N LEU A 116 2.18 2.47 -7.27
CA LEU A 116 2.87 1.21 -7.02
C LEU A 116 2.01 0.05 -7.50
N ARG A 117 2.59 -0.81 -8.36
CA ARG A 117 1.96 -2.03 -8.87
C ARG A 117 2.68 -3.25 -8.30
N PHE A 118 1.91 -4.19 -7.77
CA PHE A 118 2.36 -5.57 -7.60
C PHE A 118 1.90 -6.33 -8.83
N TRP A 119 2.78 -6.47 -9.81
CA TRP A 119 2.41 -6.96 -11.12
C TRP A 119 1.86 -8.38 -11.12
N GLY A 120 2.50 -9.30 -10.39
CA GLY A 120 2.02 -10.67 -10.26
C GLY A 120 0.57 -10.73 -9.81
N LEU A 121 0.19 -9.98 -8.77
CA LEU A 121 -1.19 -9.92 -8.29
C LEU A 121 -2.11 -9.12 -9.22
N ASP A 122 -1.60 -8.10 -9.90
CA ASP A 122 -2.39 -7.27 -10.84
C ASP A 122 -2.72 -8.04 -12.13
N VAL A 123 -1.85 -8.96 -12.57
CA VAL A 123 -2.16 -9.95 -13.61
C VAL A 123 -3.29 -10.88 -13.15
N MET A 124 -3.23 -11.37 -11.91
CA MET A 124 -4.30 -12.20 -11.36
C MET A 124 -5.62 -11.44 -11.25
N TRP A 125 -5.57 -10.19 -10.78
CA TRP A 125 -6.73 -9.30 -10.82
C TRP A 125 -7.29 -9.20 -12.23
N PHE A 126 -6.45 -8.98 -13.26
CA PHE A 126 -6.90 -8.88 -14.65
C PHE A 126 -7.56 -10.15 -15.16
N ILE A 127 -7.00 -11.33 -14.86
CA ILE A 127 -7.55 -12.62 -15.29
C ILE A 127 -8.96 -12.85 -14.71
N PHE A 128 -9.17 -12.51 -13.44
CA PHE A 128 -10.40 -12.86 -12.72
C PHE A 128 -11.42 -11.71 -12.63
N SER A 129 -11.00 -10.46 -12.81
CA SER A 129 -11.88 -9.30 -12.66
C SER A 129 -12.87 -9.19 -13.83
N PRO A 130 -14.17 -9.01 -13.55
CA PRO A 130 -15.14 -8.68 -14.60
C PRO A 130 -14.92 -7.28 -15.18
N GLN A 131 -14.23 -6.39 -14.46
CA GLN A 131 -13.99 -4.99 -14.85
C GLN A 131 -12.65 -4.79 -15.57
N ARG A 132 -11.94 -5.86 -15.93
CA ARG A 132 -10.56 -5.84 -16.43
C ARG A 132 -10.32 -4.94 -17.67
N PHE A 133 -11.33 -4.75 -18.50
CA PHE A 133 -11.26 -3.91 -19.71
C PHE A 133 -11.89 -2.52 -19.55
N SER A 134 -12.59 -2.26 -18.43
CA SER A 134 -13.31 -1.01 -18.16
C SER A 134 -12.82 -0.30 -16.91
N SER A 135 -11.72 -0.77 -16.30
CA SER A 135 -11.19 -0.17 -15.08
C SER A 135 -10.51 1.16 -15.35
N HIS A 136 -10.62 2.06 -14.37
CA HIS A 136 -9.86 3.30 -14.32
C HIS A 136 -8.98 3.33 -13.08
N PRO A 137 -7.65 3.50 -13.23
CA PRO A 137 -6.90 3.52 -14.48
C PRO A 137 -6.98 2.21 -15.29
N SER A 138 -6.73 2.31 -16.60
CA SER A 138 -6.68 1.13 -17.48
C SER A 138 -5.55 0.19 -17.05
N TRP A 139 -5.80 -1.13 -17.06
CA TRP A 139 -4.77 -2.10 -16.72
C TRP A 139 -3.55 -2.02 -17.65
N PHE A 140 -3.75 -1.59 -18.89
CA PHE A 140 -2.72 -1.43 -19.93
C PHE A 140 -1.78 -0.21 -19.73
N CYS A 141 -1.90 0.54 -18.63
CA CYS A 141 -1.01 1.65 -18.32
C CYS A 141 0.26 1.16 -17.60
N PHE A 142 1.25 0.72 -18.38
CA PHE A 142 2.44 0.04 -17.85
C PHE A 142 3.66 0.95 -17.62
N LEU A 143 3.72 2.07 -18.34
CA LEU A 143 4.87 2.95 -18.38
C LEU A 143 4.43 4.37 -18.00
N GLY A 144 5.25 5.04 -17.21
CA GLY A 144 5.04 6.42 -16.81
C GLY A 144 6.05 6.83 -15.74
N LYS A 145 6.38 8.12 -15.70
CA LYS A 145 7.37 8.68 -14.74
C LYS A 145 7.01 8.45 -13.27
N ASN A 146 5.74 8.15 -12.99
CA ASN A 146 5.20 7.93 -11.66
C ASN A 146 4.73 6.48 -11.43
N ILE A 147 5.01 5.55 -12.35
CA ILE A 147 4.59 4.14 -12.24
C ILE A 147 5.79 3.30 -11.80
N PHE A 148 5.64 2.62 -10.68
CA PHE A 148 6.65 1.78 -10.06
C PHE A 148 6.12 0.36 -9.83
N TYR A 149 7.04 -0.59 -9.74
CA TYR A 149 6.74 -2.01 -9.56
C TYR A 149 7.36 -2.52 -8.26
N GLN A 150 6.59 -3.30 -7.51
CA GLN A 150 6.99 -3.82 -6.21
C GLN A 150 7.79 -5.12 -6.31
N ASP A 151 7.49 -5.94 -7.31
CA ASP A 151 7.93 -7.33 -7.44
C ASP A 151 9.00 -7.54 -8.52
N GLY A 152 9.62 -6.47 -9.01
CA GLY A 152 10.75 -6.55 -9.92
C GLY A 152 11.10 -5.22 -10.58
N SER A 153 12.15 -5.25 -11.39
CA SER A 153 12.56 -4.10 -12.20
C SER A 153 13.02 -4.55 -13.58
N LEU A 154 13.23 -3.60 -14.50
CA LEU A 154 13.83 -3.93 -15.79
C LEU A 154 15.25 -4.54 -15.68
N LYS A 155 15.97 -4.26 -14.58
CA LYS A 155 17.30 -4.82 -14.31
C LYS A 155 17.25 -6.20 -13.67
N ASP A 156 16.14 -6.52 -13.02
CA ASP A 156 15.90 -7.83 -12.40
C ASP A 156 14.41 -8.22 -12.56
N PRO A 157 14.03 -8.74 -13.74
CA PRO A 157 12.64 -9.06 -14.04
C PRO A 157 12.23 -10.46 -13.54
N LEU A 158 13.19 -11.29 -13.14
CA LEU A 158 12.93 -12.69 -12.79
C LEU A 158 11.97 -12.85 -11.61
N PRO A 159 12.08 -12.05 -10.51
CA PRO A 159 11.12 -12.13 -9.41
C PRO A 159 9.67 -11.88 -9.87
N MET A 160 9.48 -10.91 -10.77
CA MET A 160 8.16 -10.57 -11.32
C MET A 160 7.58 -11.71 -12.15
N LEU A 161 8.39 -12.29 -13.04
CA LEU A 161 7.98 -13.42 -13.89
C LEU A 161 7.65 -14.67 -13.08
N MET A 162 8.48 -15.00 -12.08
CA MET A 162 8.26 -16.13 -11.18
C MET A 162 7.02 -15.93 -10.30
N GLY A 163 6.77 -14.70 -9.84
CA GLY A 163 5.56 -14.33 -9.12
C GLY A 163 4.30 -14.59 -9.93
N ILE A 164 4.29 -14.18 -11.20
CA ILE A 164 3.18 -14.46 -12.13
C ILE A 164 3.00 -15.97 -12.30
N LEU A 165 4.07 -16.71 -12.65
CA LEU A 165 4.00 -18.14 -12.91
C LEU A 165 3.49 -18.91 -11.68
N SER A 166 4.03 -18.61 -10.50
CA SER A 166 3.61 -19.19 -9.23
C SER A 166 2.13 -18.90 -8.95
N GLY A 167 1.69 -17.65 -9.18
CA GLY A 167 0.28 -17.26 -9.09
C GLY A 167 -0.61 -18.08 -10.02
N LEU A 168 -0.24 -18.20 -11.30
CA LEU A 168 -1.00 -18.99 -12.28
C LEU A 168 -1.10 -20.46 -11.87
N VAL A 169 0.03 -21.11 -11.58
CA VAL A 169 0.09 -22.53 -11.16
C VAL A 169 -0.78 -22.76 -9.92
N LYS A 170 -0.70 -21.86 -8.93
CA LYS A 170 -1.49 -21.96 -7.70
C LYS A 170 -2.99 -21.88 -7.97
N TYR A 171 -3.43 -21.04 -8.91
CA TYR A 171 -4.84 -20.87 -9.26
C TYR A 171 -5.36 -21.86 -10.32
N LEU A 172 -4.48 -22.67 -10.95
CA LEU A 172 -4.89 -23.86 -11.70
C LEU A 172 -5.49 -24.92 -10.77
N ASN A 173 -5.06 -24.98 -9.50
CA ASN A 173 -5.62 -25.90 -8.52
C ASN A 173 -7.10 -25.56 -8.23
N PRO A 174 -8.07 -26.44 -8.57
CA PRO A 174 -9.48 -26.14 -8.40
C PRO A 174 -9.92 -25.94 -6.94
N SER A 175 -9.31 -26.65 -5.98
CA SER A 175 -9.66 -26.52 -4.56
C SER A 175 -9.19 -25.17 -4.01
N PHE A 176 -7.97 -24.77 -4.35
CA PHE A 176 -7.43 -23.47 -4.00
C PHE A 176 -8.23 -22.32 -4.62
N ARG A 177 -8.58 -22.46 -5.91
CA ARG A 177 -9.40 -21.48 -6.61
C ARG A 177 -10.79 -21.35 -5.98
N LYS A 178 -11.42 -22.46 -5.59
CA LYS A 178 -12.71 -22.44 -4.90
C LYS A 178 -12.61 -21.69 -3.57
N SER A 179 -11.63 -21.99 -2.72
CA SER A 179 -11.50 -21.34 -1.40
C SER A 179 -11.21 -19.84 -1.46
N LYS A 180 -10.63 -19.35 -2.56
CA LYS A 180 -10.29 -17.92 -2.72
C LYS A 180 -11.25 -17.12 -3.60
N LEU A 181 -11.97 -17.76 -4.53
CA LEU A 181 -12.83 -17.07 -5.49
C LEU A 181 -14.33 -17.38 -5.36
N ARG A 182 -14.70 -18.53 -4.77
CA ARG A 182 -16.11 -18.90 -4.55
C ARG A 182 -16.46 -18.85 -3.07
N SER A 183 -17.54 -18.16 -2.77
CA SER A 183 -18.41 -18.44 -1.62
C SER A 183 -19.70 -18.92 -2.23
#